data_AF-A0A3P9DS12-F1
#
_entry.id   AF-A0A3P9DS12-F1
#
_cell.length_a   1.000
_cell.length_b   1.000
_cell.length_c   1.000
_cell.angle_alpha   90.00
_cell.angle_beta   90.00
_cell.angle_gamma   90.00
#
_symmetry.space_group_name_H-M   'P 1'
#
loop_
_entity.id
_entity.type
_entity.pdbx_description
1 polymer ?
#
loop_
_entity_poly.entity_id
_entity_poly.type
_entity_poly.pdbx_seq_one_letter_code
_entity_poly.pdbx_strand_id
1 'polypeptide(L)'
;MDLHKIIHSALQEFIQTYITDADLSTLDDVLLSYITGVLEDLGSQQSVEENFDVEDFAEMLEAYIPGFAEIDSVKVCEMMFSLASKLATARTSAREENGIPKARTEEISLKLTSLPSEPPRRETQCLKSQTEGATAKPPVSEWEAQEQHLLEMFPKCSLTEARSALSIAKGDMEEAVRLIIEGDVQLSPTPLNVNHGKSISSLADQKLKESILEKYMLVDREEDKKTHRPVVPKDAPKKLVRYHGNQVVTTKGERYQLVKKDETEDMKKTYVNLKPARKYRFH
;
A
#
# COMPACT_ATOMS: atom_id res chain seq x y z
N MET A 1 20.87 -33.21 23.10
CA MET A 1 20.67 -33.16 24.57
C MET A 1 21.32 -31.93 25.20
N ASP A 2 22.48 -31.46 24.72
CA ASP A 2 23.13 -30.30 25.35
C ASP A 2 22.45 -28.96 25.01
N LEU A 3 21.86 -28.80 23.82
CA LEU A 3 21.10 -27.59 23.46
C LEU A 3 19.90 -27.36 24.38
N HIS A 4 19.10 -28.39 24.66
CA HIS A 4 17.95 -28.28 25.56
C HIS A 4 18.37 -27.83 26.96
N LYS A 5 19.52 -28.31 27.45
CA LYS A 5 20.07 -27.85 28.74
C LYS A 5 20.49 -26.39 28.71
N ILE A 6 21.11 -25.93 27.61
CA ILE A 6 21.51 -24.52 27.44
C ILE A 6 20.28 -23.62 27.39
N ILE A 7 19.25 -24.02 26.64
CA ILE A 7 17.98 -23.29 26.55
C ILE A 7 17.30 -23.25 27.92
N HIS A 8 17.12 -24.40 28.56
CA HIS A 8 16.45 -24.49 29.86
C HIS A 8 17.17 -23.64 30.92
N SER A 9 18.49 -23.71 31.00
CA SER A 9 19.27 -22.91 31.98
C SER A 9 19.19 -21.41 31.73
N ALA A 10 19.28 -20.96 30.48
CA ALA A 10 19.20 -19.55 30.13
C ALA A 10 17.78 -18.98 30.30
N LEU A 11 16.76 -19.74 29.88
CA LEU A 11 15.35 -19.37 30.05
C LEU A 11 15.01 -19.27 31.54
N GLN A 12 15.50 -20.22 32.33
CA GLN A 12 15.35 -20.21 33.79
C GLN A 12 15.96 -18.97 34.43
N GLU A 13 17.21 -18.63 34.07
CA GLU A 13 17.90 -17.45 34.60
C GLU A 13 17.15 -16.16 34.22
N PHE A 14 16.68 -16.05 32.98
CA PHE A 14 15.91 -14.91 32.52
C PHE A 14 14.58 -14.78 33.26
N ILE A 15 13.78 -15.86 33.31
CA ILE A 15 12.47 -15.84 33.95
C ILE A 15 12.59 -15.54 35.43
N GLN A 16 13.57 -16.11 36.12
CA GLN A 16 13.77 -15.88 37.55
C GLN A 16 14.19 -14.44 37.89
N THR A 17 14.68 -13.67 36.90
CA THR A 17 14.97 -12.24 37.04
C THR A 17 13.69 -11.39 37.10
N TYR A 18 12.60 -11.83 36.46
CA TYR A 18 11.34 -11.08 36.37
C TYR A 18 10.21 -11.70 37.20
N ILE A 19 10.19 -13.03 37.32
CA ILE A 19 9.16 -13.83 37.98
C ILE A 19 9.86 -14.77 38.96
N THR A 20 9.97 -14.34 40.22
CA THR A 20 10.73 -15.09 41.25
C THR A 20 10.11 -16.43 41.62
N ASP A 21 8.79 -16.57 41.43
CA ASP A 21 8.00 -17.74 41.81
C ASP A 21 7.61 -18.61 40.61
N ALA A 22 8.24 -18.42 39.46
CA ALA A 22 7.95 -19.19 38.25
C ALA A 22 8.28 -20.69 38.45
N ASP A 23 7.29 -21.55 38.23
CA ASP A 23 7.49 -22.99 38.17
C ASP A 23 7.89 -23.40 36.75
N LEU A 24 9.16 -23.78 36.59
CA LEU A 24 9.74 -24.19 35.31
C LEU A 24 9.70 -25.70 35.11
N SER A 25 9.12 -26.46 36.06
CA SER A 25 8.95 -27.91 35.90
C SER A 25 7.95 -28.28 34.80
N THR A 26 7.16 -27.31 34.33
CA THR A 26 6.20 -27.43 33.23
C THR A 26 6.86 -27.40 31.85
N LEU A 27 8.14 -27.01 31.77
CA LEU A 27 8.91 -26.93 30.52
C LEU A 27 9.33 -28.34 30.08
N ASP A 28 8.50 -28.95 29.23
CA ASP A 28 8.74 -30.30 28.72
C ASP A 28 9.63 -30.32 27.47
N ASP A 29 10.03 -31.52 27.04
CA ASP A 29 10.85 -31.71 25.85
C ASP A 29 10.17 -31.22 24.56
N VAL A 30 8.83 -31.17 24.53
CA VAL A 30 8.04 -30.71 23.38
C VAL A 30 8.16 -29.20 23.24
N LEU A 31 7.95 -28.46 24.34
CA LEU A 31 8.08 -27.02 24.40
C LEU A 31 9.54 -26.60 24.16
N LEU A 32 10.50 -27.31 24.75
CA LEU A 32 11.93 -27.09 24.45
C LEU A 32 12.26 -27.32 22.98
N SER A 33 11.64 -28.30 22.33
CA SER A 33 11.83 -28.54 20.89
C SER A 33 11.24 -27.41 20.06
N TYR A 34 10.06 -26.89 20.42
CA TYR A 34 9.47 -25.72 19.78
C TYR A 34 10.38 -24.49 19.91
N ILE A 35 10.82 -24.16 21.13
CA ILE A 35 11.72 -23.04 21.39
C ILE A 35 13.05 -23.21 20.62
N THR A 36 13.56 -24.44 20.53
CA THR A 36 14.76 -24.73 19.72
C THR A 36 14.53 -24.43 18.25
N GLY A 37 13.37 -24.79 17.68
CA GLY A 37 13.00 -24.45 16.30
C GLY A 37 12.94 -22.94 16.07
N VAL A 38 12.26 -22.21 16.96
CA VAL A 38 12.18 -20.75 16.90
C VAL A 38 13.58 -20.11 16.94
N LEU A 39 14.47 -20.61 17.80
CA LEU A 39 15.85 -20.12 17.90
C LEU A 39 16.73 -20.53 16.71
N GLU A 40 16.44 -21.65 16.05
CA GLU A 40 17.08 -22.07 14.81
C GLU A 40 16.73 -21.12 13.65
N ASP A 41 15.45 -20.78 13.56
CA ASP A 41 14.96 -19.85 12.55
C ASP A 41 15.60 -18.48 12.78
N LEU A 42 15.55 -17.93 14.00
CA LEU A 42 16.21 -16.67 14.40
C LEU A 42 17.73 -16.64 14.15
N GLY A 43 18.41 -17.79 14.24
CA GLY A 43 19.85 -17.91 14.05
C GLY A 43 20.30 -18.08 12.59
N SER A 44 19.36 -18.28 11.66
CA SER A 44 19.66 -18.46 10.24
C SER A 44 19.83 -17.11 9.53
N GLN A 45 20.81 -16.98 8.63
CA GLN A 45 21.01 -15.73 7.86
C GLN A 45 19.85 -15.39 6.91
N GLN A 46 18.89 -16.30 6.75
CA GLN A 46 17.72 -16.17 5.88
C GLN A 46 16.52 -15.55 6.60
N SER A 47 16.49 -15.53 7.94
CA SER A 47 15.31 -15.15 8.73
C SER A 47 15.23 -13.67 9.11
N VAL A 48 16.20 -12.85 8.71
CA VAL A 48 16.14 -11.39 8.96
C VAL A 48 14.95 -10.76 8.22
N GLU A 49 14.40 -11.41 7.20
CA GLU A 49 13.16 -11.00 6.51
C GLU A 49 11.87 -11.44 7.22
N GLU A 50 11.92 -12.45 8.10
CA GLU A 50 10.76 -12.92 8.85
C GLU A 50 10.76 -12.26 10.23
N ASN A 51 9.95 -11.20 10.37
CA ASN A 51 9.79 -10.49 11.63
C ASN A 51 9.40 -11.49 12.73
N PHE A 52 10.30 -11.77 13.67
CA PHE A 52 10.01 -12.59 14.83
C PHE A 52 8.84 -11.98 15.61
N ASP A 53 7.72 -12.70 15.65
CA ASP A 53 6.53 -12.28 16.38
C ASP A 53 6.73 -12.58 17.87
N VAL A 54 7.28 -11.58 18.57
CA VAL A 54 7.55 -11.69 20.02
C VAL A 54 6.27 -11.71 20.83
N GLU A 55 5.20 -11.08 20.34
CA GLU A 55 3.90 -11.08 20.98
C GLU A 55 3.25 -12.47 20.94
N ASP A 56 3.26 -13.17 19.79
CA ASP A 56 2.77 -14.55 19.67
C ASP A 56 3.63 -15.52 20.52
N PHE A 57 4.95 -15.35 20.50
CA PHE A 57 5.85 -16.14 21.34
C PHE A 57 5.60 -15.94 22.85
N ALA A 58 5.37 -14.69 23.27
CA ALA A 58 5.07 -14.37 24.66
C ALA A 58 3.69 -14.88 25.08
N GLU A 59 2.67 -14.79 24.21
CA GLU A 59 1.33 -15.34 24.46
C GLU A 59 1.39 -16.87 24.62
N MET A 60 2.16 -17.55 23.77
CA MET A 60 2.37 -18.99 23.88
C MET A 60 3.06 -19.35 25.21
N LEU A 61 4.11 -18.62 25.60
CA LEU A 61 4.82 -18.89 26.85
C LEU A 61 3.99 -18.57 28.11
N GLU A 62 3.10 -17.58 28.06
CA GLU A 62 2.17 -17.25 29.16
C GLU A 62 1.30 -18.45 29.57
N ALA A 63 0.92 -19.30 28.61
CA ALA A 63 0.13 -20.50 28.90
C ALA A 63 0.86 -21.52 29.79
N TYR A 64 2.20 -21.48 29.82
CA TYR A 64 3.04 -22.37 30.61
C TYR A 64 3.66 -21.67 31.82
N ILE A 65 3.94 -20.37 31.70
CA ILE A 65 4.66 -19.54 32.66
C ILE A 65 3.82 -18.28 32.89
N PRO A 66 2.93 -18.29 33.90
CA PRO A 66 2.08 -17.15 34.18
C PRO A 66 2.89 -15.88 34.49
N GLY A 67 2.48 -14.75 33.91
CA GLY A 67 3.16 -13.45 34.03
C GLY A 67 4.32 -13.26 33.04
N PHE A 68 4.59 -14.20 32.15
CA PHE A 68 5.60 -14.06 31.10
C PHE A 68 5.24 -12.95 30.09
N ALA A 69 3.97 -12.81 29.74
CA ALA A 69 3.49 -11.75 28.84
C ALA A 69 3.61 -10.33 29.42
N GLU A 70 3.86 -10.20 30.73
CA GLU A 70 4.09 -8.90 31.39
C GLU A 70 5.54 -8.40 31.21
N ILE A 71 6.45 -9.26 30.76
CA ILE A 71 7.84 -8.90 30.48
C ILE A 71 7.91 -8.05 29.22
N ASP A 72 8.72 -6.99 29.26
CA ASP A 72 8.92 -6.08 28.12
C ASP A 72 9.39 -6.85 26.87
N SER A 73 8.71 -6.65 25.73
CA SER A 73 8.98 -7.39 24.50
C SER A 73 10.40 -7.17 23.99
N VAL A 74 10.97 -5.98 24.23
CA VAL A 74 12.38 -5.69 23.93
C VAL A 74 13.32 -6.62 24.70
N LYS A 75 13.00 -6.95 25.95
CA LYS A 75 13.80 -7.85 26.80
C LYS A 75 13.67 -9.30 26.37
N VAL A 76 12.48 -9.72 25.97
CA VAL A 76 12.24 -11.05 25.40
C VAL A 76 13.03 -11.22 24.10
N CYS A 77 12.97 -10.24 23.19
CA CYS A 77 13.77 -10.22 21.96
C CYS A 77 15.27 -10.28 22.23
N GLU A 78 15.78 -9.43 23.13
CA GLU A 78 17.20 -9.40 23.52
C GLU A 78 17.67 -10.77 24.03
N MET A 79 16.87 -11.40 24.91
CA MET A 79 17.10 -12.75 25.39
C MET A 79 17.12 -13.75 24.23
N MET A 80 16.12 -13.76 23.35
CA MET A 80 16.01 -14.70 22.23
C MET A 80 17.21 -14.60 21.27
N PHE A 81 17.64 -13.39 20.90
CA PHE A 81 18.82 -13.19 20.05
C PHE A 81 20.12 -13.65 20.74
N SER A 82 20.26 -13.37 22.04
CA SER A 82 21.42 -13.82 22.81
C SER A 82 21.48 -15.34 22.91
N LEU A 83 20.33 -15.99 23.09
CA LEU A 83 20.18 -17.43 23.14
C LEU A 83 20.50 -18.07 21.79
N ALA A 84 19.94 -17.54 20.69
CA ALA A 84 20.22 -18.02 19.33
C ALA A 84 21.73 -17.95 19.02
N SER A 85 22.38 -16.84 19.38
CA SER A 85 23.83 -16.66 19.23
C SER A 85 24.63 -17.67 20.07
N LYS A 86 24.20 -17.93 21.31
CA LYS A 86 24.80 -18.92 22.21
C LYS A 86 24.63 -20.35 21.68
N LEU A 87 23.48 -20.68 21.05
CA LEU A 87 23.27 -21.99 20.43
C LEU A 87 24.09 -22.16 19.15
N ALA A 88 24.24 -21.11 18.34
CA ALA A 88 25.09 -21.13 17.16
C ALA A 88 26.55 -21.42 17.53
N THR A 89 27.08 -20.77 18.57
CA THR A 89 28.45 -21.01 19.07
C THR A 89 28.64 -22.37 19.73
N ALA A 90 27.64 -22.88 20.46
CA ALA A 90 27.68 -24.22 21.04
C ALA A 90 27.67 -25.33 19.96
N ARG A 91 27.06 -25.09 18.80
CA ARG A 91 27.07 -26.02 17.66
C ARG A 91 28.41 -26.04 16.93
N THR A 92 29.08 -24.91 16.80
CA THR A 92 30.40 -24.86 16.14
C THR A 92 31.47 -25.53 17.00
N SER A 93 31.42 -25.37 18.33
CA SER A 93 32.36 -26.04 19.24
C SER A 93 32.17 -27.57 19.28
N ALA A 94 30.92 -28.07 19.22
CA ALA A 94 30.63 -29.51 19.10
C ALA A 94 31.09 -30.11 17.75
N ARG A 95 31.16 -29.29 16.70
CA ARG A 95 31.68 -29.69 15.37
C ARG A 95 33.22 -29.74 15.34
N GLU A 96 33.89 -28.91 16.14
CA GLU A 96 35.35 -28.91 16.26
C GLU A 96 35.89 -30.11 17.08
N GLU A 97 35.11 -30.71 17.98
CA GLU A 97 35.55 -31.91 18.73
C GLU A 97 35.64 -33.18 17.85
N ASN A 98 34.90 -33.24 16.73
CA ASN A 98 34.95 -34.36 15.78
C ASN A 98 35.76 -34.04 14.49
N GLY A 99 36.55 -32.97 14.50
CA GLY A 99 37.40 -32.59 13.37
C GLY A 99 38.64 -31.85 13.84
N ILE A 100 39.77 -32.56 13.82
CA ILE A 100 41.15 -32.08 14.07
C ILE A 100 41.37 -30.62 13.62
N PRO A 101 42.08 -29.80 14.42
CA PRO A 101 42.01 -28.35 14.31
C PRO A 101 42.97 -27.77 13.28
N LYS A 102 42.59 -26.64 12.68
CA LYS A 102 43.57 -25.57 12.43
C LYS A 102 42.91 -24.20 12.34
N ALA A 103 43.16 -23.41 13.38
CA ALA A 103 43.14 -21.96 13.31
C ALA A 103 44.04 -21.46 12.16
N ARG A 104 43.62 -20.39 11.48
CA ARG A 104 44.27 -19.07 11.63
C ARG A 104 43.67 -18.08 10.62
N THR A 105 43.40 -16.90 11.18
CA THR A 105 43.22 -15.58 10.61
C THR A 105 44.04 -15.28 9.34
N GLU A 106 43.46 -14.37 8.55
CA GLU A 106 44.05 -13.49 7.53
C GLU A 106 44.13 -14.00 6.08
N GLU A 107 43.36 -13.27 5.26
CA GLU A 107 43.57 -12.81 3.89
C GLU A 107 44.28 -13.68 2.83
N ILE A 108 43.87 -13.40 1.58
CA ILE A 108 44.59 -13.57 0.30
C ILE A 108 44.15 -14.77 -0.57
N SER A 109 43.45 -14.37 -1.64
CA SER A 109 43.57 -14.86 -3.02
C SER A 109 43.08 -16.28 -3.34
N LEU A 110 41.84 -16.34 -3.82
CA LEU A 110 41.31 -17.47 -4.57
C LEU A 110 41.93 -17.50 -5.98
N LYS A 111 42.73 -18.54 -6.25
CA LYS A 111 43.14 -18.90 -7.61
C LYS A 111 42.73 -20.34 -7.91
N LEU A 112 41.83 -20.47 -8.89
CA LEU A 112 41.50 -21.60 -9.76
C LEU A 112 41.28 -22.99 -9.14
N THR A 113 40.20 -23.66 -9.56
CA THR A 113 40.29 -24.82 -10.50
C THR A 113 38.89 -25.19 -11.01
N SER A 114 38.83 -25.46 -12.31
CA SER A 114 37.67 -25.82 -13.11
C SER A 114 37.54 -27.34 -13.34
N LEU A 115 36.30 -27.85 -13.21
CA LEU A 115 35.61 -28.88 -14.05
C LEU A 115 36.10 -30.35 -14.05
N PRO A 116 35.34 -31.33 -14.60
CA PRO A 116 33.86 -31.54 -14.63
C PRO A 116 33.43 -33.02 -14.40
N SER A 117 32.13 -33.29 -14.24
CA SER A 117 31.51 -34.58 -14.61
C SER A 117 30.02 -34.39 -14.94
N GLU A 118 29.61 -34.95 -16.07
CA GLU A 118 28.32 -34.79 -16.78
C GLU A 118 27.41 -36.06 -16.56
N PRO A 119 26.25 -36.28 -17.25
CA PRO A 119 24.89 -36.32 -16.66
C PRO A 119 24.14 -37.68 -16.86
N PRO A 120 22.80 -37.76 -16.67
CA PRO A 120 21.93 -37.75 -17.88
C PRO A 120 20.50 -37.14 -17.76
N ARG A 121 20.13 -36.43 -18.85
CA ARG A 121 18.88 -36.40 -19.67
C ARG A 121 17.46 -36.45 -19.05
N ARG A 122 16.63 -35.45 -19.45
CA ARG A 122 15.39 -35.54 -20.28
C ARG A 122 14.89 -34.10 -20.60
N GLU A 123 15.32 -33.51 -21.71
CA GLU A 123 14.55 -33.25 -22.96
C GLU A 123 13.07 -32.84 -22.80
N THR A 124 12.78 -31.55 -23.04
CA THR A 124 11.83 -31.12 -24.09
C THR A 124 12.27 -29.74 -24.61
N GLN A 125 12.44 -29.67 -25.92
CA GLN A 125 13.03 -28.58 -26.70
C GLN A 125 12.02 -27.46 -27.00
N CYS A 126 12.50 -26.22 -27.10
CA CYS A 126 12.07 -25.33 -28.18
C CYS A 126 13.26 -24.47 -28.65
N LEU A 127 13.46 -24.45 -29.96
CA LEU A 127 14.66 -24.04 -30.70
C LEU A 127 14.66 -22.52 -30.95
N LYS A 128 15.72 -21.81 -30.54
CA LYS A 128 16.77 -21.18 -31.38
C LYS A 128 16.31 -20.47 -32.67
N SER A 129 16.63 -19.18 -32.74
CA SER A 129 17.22 -18.59 -33.94
C SER A 129 18.58 -17.97 -33.58
N GLN A 130 19.61 -18.46 -34.27
CA GLN A 130 21.02 -18.11 -34.14
C GLN A 130 21.33 -16.79 -34.85
N THR A 131 22.25 -16.00 -34.28
CA THR A 131 23.23 -15.27 -35.08
C THR A 131 24.59 -15.29 -34.40
N GLU A 132 25.57 -15.59 -35.23
CA GLU A 132 26.96 -15.90 -35.00
C GLU A 132 27.78 -14.61 -34.83
N GLY A 133 28.65 -14.56 -33.83
CA GLY A 133 29.58 -13.46 -33.61
C GLY A 133 30.26 -13.57 -32.26
N ALA A 134 31.55 -13.90 -32.26
CA ALA A 134 32.39 -13.96 -31.07
C ALA A 134 32.39 -12.61 -30.33
N THR A 135 31.81 -12.58 -29.14
CA THR A 135 32.02 -11.56 -28.12
C THR A 135 32.12 -12.27 -26.79
N ALA A 136 33.18 -11.97 -26.04
CA ALA A 136 33.35 -12.40 -24.66
C ALA A 136 32.04 -12.22 -23.90
N LYS A 137 31.58 -13.24 -23.16
CA LYS A 137 30.48 -13.08 -22.20
C LYS A 137 30.76 -11.79 -21.43
N PRO A 138 29.92 -10.74 -21.54
CA PRO A 138 30.03 -9.63 -20.62
C PRO A 138 29.89 -10.22 -19.22
N PRO A 139 30.55 -9.63 -18.19
CA PRO A 139 30.19 -9.97 -16.83
C PRO A 139 28.67 -9.88 -16.75
N VAL A 140 28.02 -10.99 -16.36
CA VAL A 140 26.58 -11.02 -16.09
C VAL A 140 26.35 -9.81 -15.20
N SER A 141 25.72 -8.79 -15.77
CA SER A 141 25.69 -7.49 -15.12
C SER A 141 24.90 -7.71 -13.83
N GLU A 142 25.32 -7.11 -12.71
CA GLU A 142 24.66 -7.32 -11.41
C GLU A 142 23.13 -7.17 -11.52
N TRP A 143 22.70 -6.27 -12.41
CA TRP A 143 21.32 -6.08 -12.88
C TRP A 143 20.61 -7.35 -13.37
N GLU A 144 21.26 -8.18 -14.19
CA GLU A 144 20.65 -9.41 -14.74
C GLU A 144 20.51 -10.51 -13.67
N ALA A 145 21.40 -10.53 -12.67
CA ALA A 145 21.25 -11.41 -11.50
C ALA A 145 20.09 -10.94 -10.60
N GLN A 146 19.95 -9.62 -10.42
CA GLN A 146 18.83 -9.03 -9.69
C GLN A 146 17.48 -9.28 -10.39
N GLU A 147 17.45 -9.17 -11.72
CA GLU A 147 16.28 -9.50 -12.54
C GLU A 147 15.85 -10.97 -12.36
N GLN A 148 16.82 -11.89 -12.37
CA GLN A 148 16.55 -13.31 -12.15
C GLN A 148 16.00 -13.57 -10.75
N HIS A 149 16.56 -12.93 -9.73
CA HIS A 149 16.09 -13.07 -8.36
C HIS A 149 14.63 -12.63 -8.19
N LEU A 150 14.23 -11.50 -8.80
CA LEU A 150 12.84 -11.05 -8.79
C LEU A 150 11.89 -12.04 -9.50
N LEU A 151 12.34 -12.69 -10.57
CA LEU A 151 11.54 -13.71 -11.27
C LEU A 151 11.41 -15.01 -10.46
N GLU A 152 12.38 -15.33 -9.61
CA GLU A 152 12.31 -16.46 -8.67
C GLU A 152 11.30 -16.17 -7.55
N MET A 153 11.30 -14.96 -6.98
CA MET A 153 10.37 -14.57 -5.92
C MET A 153 8.95 -14.36 -6.42
N PHE A 154 8.78 -13.90 -7.67
CA PHE A 154 7.47 -13.63 -8.27
C PHE A 154 7.25 -14.44 -9.55
N PRO A 155 6.77 -15.70 -9.45
CA PRO A 155 6.52 -16.56 -10.62
C PRO A 155 5.50 -16.00 -11.63
N LYS A 156 4.71 -15.01 -11.21
CA LYS A 156 3.72 -14.30 -12.05
C LYS A 156 4.26 -12.99 -12.64
N CYS A 157 5.39 -12.50 -12.16
CA CYS A 157 6.03 -11.28 -12.65
C CYS A 157 6.70 -11.57 -14.00
N SER A 158 6.52 -10.67 -14.96
CA SER A 158 7.20 -10.75 -16.24
C SER A 158 8.61 -10.16 -16.16
N LEU A 159 9.51 -10.62 -17.03
CA LEU A 159 10.87 -10.08 -17.12
C LEU A 159 10.90 -8.57 -17.37
N THR A 160 9.93 -8.05 -18.12
CA THR A 160 9.77 -6.61 -18.36
C THR A 160 9.35 -5.84 -17.12
N GLU A 161 8.52 -6.43 -16.27
CA GLU A 161 8.11 -5.81 -15.00
C GLU A 161 9.26 -5.82 -13.99
N ALA A 162 9.98 -6.93 -13.85
CA ALA A 162 11.18 -6.99 -13.00
C ALA A 162 12.22 -5.94 -13.40
N ARG A 163 12.49 -5.80 -14.71
CA ARG A 163 13.36 -4.75 -15.25
C ARG A 163 12.87 -3.35 -14.98
N SER A 164 11.58 -3.10 -15.16
CA SER A 164 10.97 -1.80 -14.91
C SER A 164 11.07 -1.44 -13.43
N ALA A 165 10.76 -2.39 -12.53
CA ALA A 165 10.86 -2.21 -11.09
C ALA A 165 12.29 -1.87 -10.64
N LEU A 166 13.29 -2.63 -11.09
CA LEU A 166 14.70 -2.35 -10.81
C LEU A 166 15.16 -1.00 -11.38
N SER A 167 14.66 -0.62 -12.56
CA SER A 167 14.96 0.67 -13.16
C SER A 167 14.35 1.83 -12.36
N ILE A 168 13.12 1.68 -11.84
CA ILE A 168 12.45 2.70 -11.01
C ILE A 168 13.14 2.80 -9.65
N ALA A 169 13.47 1.65 -9.05
CA ALA A 169 14.17 1.53 -7.77
C ALA A 169 15.68 1.81 -7.86
N LYS A 170 16.22 2.09 -9.07
CA LYS A 170 17.65 2.38 -9.32
C LYS A 170 18.59 1.28 -8.81
N GLY A 171 18.16 0.02 -8.89
CA GLY A 171 18.93 -1.15 -8.46
C GLY A 171 18.77 -1.53 -6.98
N ASP A 172 17.89 -0.85 -6.24
CA ASP A 172 17.43 -1.27 -4.90
C ASP A 172 16.44 -2.43 -5.03
N MET A 173 16.76 -3.57 -4.41
CA MET A 173 15.99 -4.81 -4.55
C MET A 173 14.68 -4.73 -3.76
N GLU A 174 14.76 -4.25 -2.53
CA GLU A 174 13.66 -4.15 -1.58
C GLU A 174 12.59 -3.19 -2.09
N GLU A 175 13.00 -2.05 -2.64
CA GLU A 175 12.09 -1.12 -3.30
C GLU A 175 11.49 -1.71 -4.60
N ALA A 176 12.26 -2.47 -5.38
CA ALA A 176 11.73 -3.14 -6.56
C ALA A 176 10.68 -4.22 -6.21
N VAL A 177 10.92 -4.98 -5.13
CA VAL A 177 9.98 -5.95 -4.55
C VAL A 177 8.69 -5.27 -4.12
N ARG A 178 8.79 -4.17 -3.38
CA ARG A 178 7.64 -3.37 -2.95
C ARG A 178 6.82 -2.87 -4.13
N LEU A 179 7.47 -2.32 -5.17
CA LEU A 179 6.81 -1.87 -6.40
C LEU A 179 6.06 -3.00 -7.13
N ILE A 180 6.63 -4.21 -7.17
CA ILE A 180 6.00 -5.38 -7.80
C ILE A 180 4.77 -5.85 -7.01
N ILE A 181 4.83 -5.84 -5.67
CA ILE A 181 3.71 -6.24 -4.80
C ILE A 181 2.56 -5.24 -4.88
N GLU A 182 2.88 -3.94 -4.84
CA GLU A 182 1.89 -2.87 -4.88
C GLU A 182 1.30 -2.65 -6.29
N GLY A 183 1.94 -3.21 -7.33
CA GLY A 183 1.52 -3.06 -8.73
C GLY A 183 1.95 -1.72 -9.37
N ASP A 184 2.81 -0.98 -8.69
CA ASP A 184 3.29 0.34 -9.10
C ASP A 184 4.31 0.31 -10.24
N VAL A 185 4.75 -0.89 -10.65
CA VAL A 185 5.63 -1.10 -11.82
C VAL A 185 5.02 -0.57 -13.12
N GLN A 186 3.68 -0.50 -13.20
CA GLN A 186 2.95 0.05 -14.34
C GLN A 186 2.71 1.56 -14.25
N LEU A 187 3.04 2.19 -13.11
CA LEU A 187 2.72 3.58 -12.82
C LEU A 187 3.98 4.36 -12.41
N SER A 188 4.68 4.92 -13.42
CA SER A 188 4.81 6.38 -13.57
C SER A 188 6.12 6.83 -14.26
N PRO A 189 6.04 7.85 -15.12
CA PRO A 189 7.05 8.89 -15.27
C PRO A 189 6.68 10.11 -14.41
N THR A 190 6.36 9.92 -13.13
CA THR A 190 5.93 11.04 -12.25
C THR A 190 6.40 10.83 -10.82
N PRO A 191 7.31 11.67 -10.31
CA PRO A 191 7.83 11.52 -8.96
C PRO A 191 6.89 12.15 -7.92
N LEU A 192 6.44 11.36 -6.94
CA LEU A 192 5.94 11.88 -5.68
C LEU A 192 7.13 12.24 -4.76
N ASN A 193 7.54 13.49 -4.87
CA ASN A 193 8.04 14.39 -3.83
C ASN A 193 8.98 13.84 -2.74
N VAL A 194 10.29 13.99 -2.96
CA VAL A 194 11.22 14.46 -1.93
C VAL A 194 12.11 15.56 -2.53
N ASN A 195 11.97 16.77 -2.00
CA ASN A 195 12.71 17.98 -2.33
C ASN A 195 14.20 17.74 -2.60
N HIS A 196 14.66 17.85 -3.85
CA HIS A 196 16.01 18.32 -4.19
C HIS A 196 15.90 19.19 -5.45
N GLY A 197 16.31 20.46 -5.29
CA GLY A 197 16.28 21.44 -6.36
C GLY A 197 17.05 20.98 -7.60
N LYS A 198 16.37 21.07 -8.74
CA LYS A 198 16.91 21.46 -10.05
C LYS A 198 15.73 21.83 -10.93
N SER A 199 15.65 23.11 -11.24
CA SER A 199 14.72 23.73 -12.18
C SER A 199 14.74 23.00 -13.53
N ILE A 200 13.82 22.06 -13.74
CA ILE A 200 13.41 21.64 -15.08
C ILE A 200 12.11 22.39 -15.34
N SER A 201 12.08 23.10 -16.48
CA SER A 201 11.24 24.28 -16.70
C SER A 201 9.75 24.03 -16.46
N SER A 202 9.18 24.70 -15.46
CA SER A 202 7.73 24.75 -15.18
C SER A 202 6.86 25.10 -16.40
N LEU A 203 7.44 25.77 -17.39
CA LEU A 203 6.81 26.10 -18.67
C LEU A 203 6.50 24.86 -19.53
N ALA A 204 7.38 23.85 -19.50
CA ALA A 204 7.20 22.62 -20.28
C ALA A 204 6.07 21.76 -19.69
N ASP A 205 6.01 21.67 -18.36
CA ASP A 205 4.95 20.95 -17.64
C ASP A 205 3.59 21.62 -17.81
N GLN A 206 3.56 22.96 -17.86
CA GLN A 206 2.34 23.70 -18.12
C GLN A 206 1.81 23.45 -19.55
N LYS A 207 2.69 23.47 -20.55
CA LYS A 207 2.32 23.15 -21.93
C LYS A 207 1.88 21.69 -22.10
N LEU A 208 2.54 20.76 -21.41
CA LEU A 208 2.16 19.35 -21.44
C LEU A 208 0.79 19.15 -20.79
N LYS A 209 0.55 19.79 -19.64
CA LYS A 209 -0.75 19.79 -18.97
C LYS A 209 -1.85 20.37 -19.86
N GLU A 210 -1.60 21.50 -20.51
CA GLU A 210 -2.53 22.11 -21.47
C GLU A 210 -2.80 21.20 -22.68
N SER A 211 -1.77 20.54 -23.21
CA SER A 211 -1.90 19.61 -24.33
C SER A 211 -2.70 18.35 -23.98
N ILE A 212 -2.48 17.80 -22.78
CA ILE A 212 -3.24 16.64 -22.28
C ILE A 212 -4.69 17.03 -22.05
N LEU A 213 -4.94 18.18 -21.41
CA LEU A 213 -6.30 18.68 -21.20
C LEU A 213 -6.99 18.94 -22.54
N GLU A 214 -6.36 19.60 -23.51
CA GLU A 214 -6.99 19.82 -24.81
C GLU A 214 -7.28 18.52 -25.57
N LYS A 215 -6.39 17.51 -25.46
CA LYS A 215 -6.55 16.25 -26.17
C LYS A 215 -7.64 15.35 -25.58
N TYR A 216 -7.79 15.34 -24.25
CA TYR A 216 -8.66 14.39 -23.56
C TYR A 216 -9.88 15.02 -22.87
N MET A 217 -9.87 16.34 -22.65
CA MET A 217 -11.00 17.05 -22.07
C MET A 217 -11.93 17.48 -23.20
N LEU A 218 -13.11 16.86 -23.28
CA LEU A 218 -14.22 17.35 -24.10
C LEU A 218 -14.77 18.62 -23.44
N VAL A 219 -14.07 19.74 -23.61
CA VAL A 219 -14.59 21.05 -23.22
C VAL A 219 -15.46 21.55 -24.36
N ASP A 220 -16.77 21.58 -24.16
CA ASP A 220 -17.66 22.30 -25.07
C ASP A 220 -17.45 23.81 -24.90
N ARG A 221 -16.49 24.34 -25.68
CA ARG A 221 -16.13 25.76 -25.70
C ARG A 221 -17.28 26.66 -26.20
N GLU A 222 -18.37 26.10 -26.74
CA GLU A 222 -19.56 26.84 -27.16
C GLU A 222 -20.60 27.00 -26.04
N GLU A 223 -20.72 26.03 -25.13
CA GLU A 223 -21.64 26.13 -23.98
C GLU A 223 -21.19 27.19 -22.96
N ASP A 224 -19.89 27.26 -22.65
CA ASP A 224 -19.36 28.22 -21.68
C ASP A 224 -19.55 29.69 -22.10
N LYS A 225 -19.71 29.96 -23.40
CA LYS A 225 -20.01 31.31 -23.92
C LYS A 225 -21.49 31.68 -23.79
N LYS A 226 -22.38 30.71 -23.56
CA LYS A 226 -23.81 30.95 -23.38
C LYS A 226 -24.11 31.24 -21.92
N THR A 227 -24.02 32.50 -21.52
CA THR A 227 -24.55 32.93 -20.23
C THR A 227 -26.08 32.76 -20.25
N HIS A 228 -26.60 31.75 -19.55
CA HIS A 228 -28.03 31.55 -19.36
C HIS A 228 -28.60 32.68 -18.49
N ARG A 229 -29.03 33.77 -19.15
CA ARG A 229 -29.77 34.84 -18.48
C ARG A 229 -31.21 34.38 -18.35
N PRO A 230 -31.77 34.27 -17.12
CA PRO A 230 -33.18 33.96 -16.97
C PRO A 230 -33.99 35.02 -17.71
N VAL A 231 -34.82 34.57 -18.65
CA VAL A 231 -35.66 35.46 -19.45
C VAL A 231 -36.63 36.17 -18.51
N VAL A 232 -36.60 37.50 -18.50
CA VAL A 232 -37.56 38.32 -17.75
C VAL A 232 -38.97 37.85 -18.13
N PRO A 233 -39.85 37.54 -17.16
CA PRO A 233 -41.22 37.12 -17.46
C PRO A 233 -41.85 38.11 -18.42
N LYS A 234 -42.17 37.65 -19.64
CA LYS A 234 -42.81 38.50 -20.65
C LYS A 234 -44.13 38.99 -20.07
N ASP A 235 -44.27 40.29 -19.88
CA ASP A 235 -45.56 40.89 -19.56
C ASP A 235 -46.55 40.48 -20.65
N ALA A 236 -47.58 39.73 -20.24
CA ALA A 236 -48.61 39.27 -21.15
C ALA A 236 -49.21 40.48 -21.86
N PRO A 237 -49.45 40.40 -23.19
CA PRO A 237 -49.96 41.53 -23.95
C PRO A 237 -51.28 41.97 -23.33
N LYS A 238 -51.30 43.20 -22.80
CA LYS A 238 -52.49 43.79 -22.19
C LYS A 238 -53.59 43.82 -23.25
N LYS A 239 -54.58 42.94 -23.11
CA LYS A 239 -55.76 42.93 -23.99
C LYS A 239 -56.40 44.32 -23.88
N LEU A 240 -56.57 45.02 -24.99
CA LEU A 240 -57.27 46.30 -25.00
C LEU A 240 -58.70 46.06 -24.52
N VAL A 241 -59.05 46.68 -23.40
CA VAL A 241 -60.40 46.67 -22.85
C VAL A 241 -61.13 47.92 -23.34
N ARG A 242 -62.38 47.76 -23.78
CA ARG A 242 -63.30 48.86 -24.07
C ARG A 242 -64.58 48.68 -23.27
N TYR A 243 -65.25 49.78 -22.94
CA TYR A 243 -66.54 49.75 -22.26
C TYR A 243 -67.69 49.92 -23.26
N HIS A 244 -68.70 49.08 -23.16
CA HIS A 244 -69.98 49.22 -23.87
C HIS A 244 -71.10 48.91 -22.88
N GLY A 245 -72.01 49.86 -22.65
CA GLY A 245 -73.10 49.71 -21.67
C GLY A 245 -72.62 49.33 -20.27
N ASN A 246 -71.62 50.05 -19.74
CA ASN A 246 -70.99 49.81 -18.43
C ASN A 246 -70.33 48.42 -18.25
N GLN A 247 -70.22 47.62 -19.33
CA GLN A 247 -69.58 46.31 -19.32
C GLN A 247 -68.21 46.35 -20.02
N VAL A 248 -67.22 45.68 -19.42
CA VAL A 248 -65.85 45.52 -19.95
C VAL A 248 -65.86 44.48 -21.07
N VAL A 249 -65.47 44.87 -22.29
CA VAL A 249 -65.41 44.01 -23.47
C VAL A 249 -64.01 44.07 -24.10
N THR A 250 -63.48 42.94 -24.57
CA THR A 250 -62.21 42.88 -25.30
C THR A 250 -62.38 43.33 -26.75
N THR A 251 -61.44 44.11 -27.29
CA THR A 251 -61.54 44.69 -28.64
C THR A 251 -61.38 43.70 -29.80
N LYS A 252 -61.01 42.44 -29.51
CA LYS A 252 -60.69 41.41 -30.51
C LYS A 252 -61.89 40.58 -30.99
N GLY A 253 -63.13 41.00 -30.71
CA GLY A 253 -64.34 40.32 -31.19
C GLY A 253 -64.67 39.01 -30.47
N GLU A 254 -63.88 38.61 -29.46
CA GLU A 254 -64.18 37.49 -28.56
C GLU A 254 -65.33 37.89 -27.62
N ARG A 255 -66.58 37.64 -28.02
CA ARG A 255 -67.78 37.90 -27.22
C ARG A 255 -67.89 36.93 -26.04
N TYR A 256 -67.08 37.12 -25.01
CA TYR A 256 -67.32 36.51 -23.70
C TYR A 256 -67.88 37.58 -22.76
N GLN A 257 -69.19 37.56 -22.54
CA GLN A 257 -69.80 38.26 -21.43
C GLN A 257 -69.44 37.49 -20.15
N LEU A 258 -68.46 37.99 -19.40
CA LEU A 258 -68.26 37.53 -18.03
C LEU A 258 -69.49 37.98 -17.22
N VAL A 259 -70.46 37.08 -17.07
CA VAL A 259 -71.58 37.27 -16.15
C VAL A 259 -71.02 37.21 -14.73
N LYS A 260 -70.59 38.37 -14.22
CA LYS A 260 -70.37 38.51 -12.78
C LYS A 260 -71.75 38.34 -12.14
N LYS A 261 -71.93 37.32 -11.31
CA LYS A 261 -73.05 37.29 -10.38
C LYS A 261 -72.87 38.49 -9.47
N ASP A 262 -73.89 39.33 -9.34
CA ASP A 262 -73.90 40.42 -8.38
C ASP A 262 -73.82 39.82 -6.98
N GLU A 263 -72.61 39.75 -6.43
CA GLU A 263 -72.41 39.47 -5.02
C GLU A 263 -72.92 40.67 -4.23
N THR A 264 -73.96 40.42 -3.43
CA THR A 264 -74.60 41.43 -2.59
C THR A 264 -73.57 42.11 -1.70
N GLU A 265 -73.73 43.43 -1.56
CA GLU A 265 -72.78 44.35 -0.92
C GLU A 265 -72.42 43.96 0.54
N ASP A 266 -73.22 43.09 1.16
CA ASP A 266 -73.00 42.56 2.50
C ASP A 266 -71.81 41.59 2.58
N MET A 267 -71.50 40.83 1.53
CA MET A 267 -70.36 39.89 1.53
C MET A 267 -69.00 40.61 1.59
N LYS A 268 -68.94 41.88 1.18
CA LYS A 268 -67.72 42.69 1.19
C LYS A 268 -67.40 43.29 2.56
N LYS A 269 -68.40 43.42 3.45
CA LYS A 269 -68.22 44.02 4.78
C LYS A 269 -67.57 43.06 5.78
N THR A 270 -67.65 41.75 5.54
CA THR A 270 -67.10 40.72 6.44
C THR A 270 -65.62 40.42 6.19
N TYR A 271 -65.03 40.94 5.11
CA TYR A 271 -63.65 40.64 4.75
C TYR A 271 -62.66 41.48 5.58
N VAL A 272 -62.39 41.03 6.81
CA VAL A 272 -61.33 41.61 7.66
C VAL A 272 -59.98 41.11 7.15
N ASN A 273 -59.25 41.96 6.43
CA ASN A 273 -57.88 41.69 6.01
C ASN A 273 -56.93 41.78 7.22
N LEU A 274 -56.74 40.67 7.93
CA LEU A 274 -55.71 40.57 8.97
C LEU A 274 -54.33 40.54 8.31
N LYS A 275 -53.51 41.56 8.58
CA LYS A 275 -52.12 41.59 8.12
C LYS A 275 -51.35 40.42 8.78
N PRO A 276 -50.52 39.68 8.03
CA PRO A 276 -49.65 38.65 8.61
C PRO A 276 -48.71 39.27 9.67
N ALA A 277 -48.59 38.61 10.82
CA ALA A 277 -47.70 39.04 11.89
C ALA A 277 -46.24 39.08 11.43
N ARG A 278 -45.57 40.23 11.64
CA ARG A 278 -44.13 40.41 11.38
C ARG A 278 -43.34 39.51 12.34
N LYS A 279 -42.65 38.50 11.80
CA LYS A 279 -41.66 37.73 12.56
C LYS A 279 -40.41 38.59 12.76
N TYR A 280 -40.17 39.03 14.00
CA TYR A 280 -38.94 39.71 14.39
C TYR A 280 -37.80 38.67 14.38
N ARG A 281 -36.78 38.88 13.55
CA ARG A 281 -35.52 38.14 13.65
C ARG A 281 -34.61 38.95 14.56
N PHE A 282 -34.37 38.44 15.76
CA PHE A 282 -33.33 38.95 16.64
C PHE A 282 -31.97 38.59 16.04
N HIS A 283 -31.12 39.59 15.86
CA HIS A 283 -29.69 39.46 15.58
C HIS A 283 -28.93 39.73 16.86
#